data_AF-A0A0Q7F0I7-F1
#
_entry.id   AF-A0A0Q7F0I7-F1
#
_cell.length_a   1.000
_cell.length_b   1.000
_cell.length_c   1.000
_cell.angle_alpha   90.00
_cell.angle_beta   90.00
_cell.angle_gamma   90.00
#
_symmetry.space_group_name_H-M   'P 1'
#
loop_
_entity.id
_entity.type
_entity.pdbx_description
1 polymer ?
#
loop_
_entity_poly.entity_id
_entity_poly.type
_entity_poly.pdbx_seq_one_letter_code
_entity_poly.pdbx_strand_id
1 'polypeptide(L)'
;MFKAPAPKERITIDEAAVIDSVMASNYGKYSIAKKGWLYVGEDNRTYLMRVVQQARLQDGADGDELYFIASGASTTEGDEVGLYGVFYVRPNAAGDGLSEISNPAIHAGTRAVQPEDVRFEALSENLWGWVVKTRDGENPADVRAVTRNVVLAPHGDQIATLAEFLAAAEHTPPDGCAEAQARYDRYQAEQTAAAAAATDADDPHTEAEYEEPLRCEKRRWSYRTATVSGNVPVPFTVSVSGSMNGSAVEAKSWKLMFDTKSYSYNVPDELKY
;
A
#
# COMPACT_ATOMS: atom_id res chain seq x y z
N MET A 1 -14.67 -33.48 -42.07
CA MET A 1 -15.16 -32.96 -40.77
C MET A 1 -14.00 -32.99 -39.80
N PHE A 2 -13.44 -31.83 -39.44
CA PHE A 2 -12.48 -31.77 -38.33
C PHE A 2 -13.27 -31.92 -37.03
N LYS A 3 -12.99 -32.98 -36.29
CA LYS A 3 -13.54 -33.21 -34.96
C LYS A 3 -13.05 -32.05 -34.08
N ALA A 4 -13.97 -31.29 -33.49
CA ALA A 4 -13.59 -30.27 -32.52
C ALA A 4 -12.73 -30.95 -31.43
N PRO A 5 -11.61 -30.32 -31.02
CA PRO A 5 -10.80 -30.86 -29.93
C PRO A 5 -11.68 -31.06 -28.70
N ALA A 6 -11.42 -32.13 -27.94
CA ALA A 6 -12.13 -32.38 -26.69
C ALA A 6 -11.99 -31.16 -25.76
N PRO A 7 -13.03 -30.81 -24.98
CA PRO A 7 -12.91 -29.73 -24.00
C PRO A 7 -11.75 -30.03 -23.05
N LYS A 8 -10.85 -29.05 -22.87
CA LYS A 8 -9.73 -29.14 -21.92
C LYS A 8 -10.32 -29.31 -20.51
N GLU A 9 -9.79 -30.26 -19.76
CA GLU A 9 -10.22 -30.48 -18.37
C GLU A 9 -9.84 -29.26 -17.53
N ARG A 10 -10.80 -28.74 -16.75
CA ARG A 10 -10.57 -27.59 -15.87
C ARG A 10 -9.73 -28.02 -14.67
N ILE A 11 -8.67 -27.28 -14.37
CA ILE A 11 -7.83 -27.53 -13.20
C ILE A 11 -8.46 -26.90 -11.95
N THR A 12 -8.67 -27.71 -10.91
CA THR A 12 -9.15 -27.26 -9.60
C THR A 12 -7.98 -27.04 -8.64
N ILE A 13 -8.04 -26.02 -7.79
CA ILE A 13 -7.01 -25.72 -6.80
C ILE A 13 -7.44 -26.18 -5.40
N ASP A 14 -6.63 -27.05 -4.77
CA ASP A 14 -6.64 -27.25 -3.33
C ASP A 14 -5.89 -26.08 -2.67
N GLU A 15 -6.65 -25.11 -2.19
CA GLU A 15 -6.11 -23.85 -1.65
C GLU A 15 -5.09 -24.07 -0.54
N ALA A 16 -5.37 -24.98 0.40
CA ALA A 16 -4.50 -25.19 1.56
C ALA A 16 -3.18 -25.84 1.15
N ALA A 17 -3.23 -26.84 0.28
CA ALA A 17 -2.03 -27.52 -0.21
C ALA A 17 -1.16 -26.59 -1.07
N VAL A 18 -1.78 -25.79 -1.95
CA VAL A 18 -1.06 -24.84 -2.81
C VAL A 18 -0.44 -23.72 -1.99
N ILE A 19 -1.18 -23.13 -1.04
CA ILE A 19 -0.64 -22.10 -0.16
C ILE A 19 0.54 -22.64 0.65
N ASP A 20 0.42 -23.82 1.26
CA ASP A 20 1.52 -24.40 2.04
C ASP A 20 2.77 -24.61 1.17
N SER A 21 2.60 -25.14 -0.04
CA SER A 21 3.70 -25.34 -1.00
C SER A 21 4.36 -24.02 -1.44
N VAL A 22 3.56 -23.01 -1.82
CA VAL A 22 4.07 -21.71 -2.27
C VAL A 22 4.75 -20.96 -1.13
N MET A 23 4.13 -20.95 0.05
CA MET A 23 4.72 -20.34 1.25
C MET A 23 6.01 -21.05 1.65
N ALA A 24 6.06 -22.38 1.55
CA ALA A 24 7.28 -23.12 1.87
C ALA A 24 8.42 -22.86 0.88
N SER A 25 8.10 -22.72 -0.40
CA SER A 25 9.07 -22.39 -1.46
C SER A 25 9.66 -20.99 -1.26
N ASN A 26 8.81 -20.00 -0.96
CA ASN A 26 9.23 -18.60 -0.87
C ASN A 26 9.80 -18.20 0.50
N TYR A 27 9.33 -18.82 1.58
CA TYR A 27 9.66 -18.41 2.96
C TYR A 27 10.26 -19.53 3.81
N GLY A 28 10.53 -20.71 3.24
CA GLY A 28 11.16 -21.81 3.96
C GLY A 28 10.19 -22.57 4.87
N LYS A 29 10.67 -23.06 6.02
CA LYS A 29 9.90 -24.03 6.82
C LYS A 29 8.83 -23.37 7.69
N TYR A 30 7.62 -23.95 7.72
CA TYR A 30 6.60 -23.59 8.69
C TYR A 30 7.04 -23.93 10.13
N SER A 31 6.94 -22.94 11.02
CA SER A 31 7.15 -23.09 12.45
C SER A 31 5.82 -23.37 13.15
N ILE A 32 5.62 -24.60 13.61
CA ILE A 32 4.44 -24.99 14.39
C ILE A 32 4.34 -24.15 15.67
N ALA A 33 5.47 -23.91 16.35
CA ALA A 33 5.50 -23.15 17.60
C ALA A 33 5.11 -21.68 17.41
N LYS A 34 5.55 -21.05 16.31
CA LYS A 34 5.27 -19.64 16.00
C LYS A 34 4.02 -19.44 15.13
N LYS A 35 3.44 -20.53 14.61
CA LYS A 35 2.29 -20.56 13.69
C LYS A 35 2.49 -19.66 12.47
N GLY A 36 3.59 -19.86 11.74
CA GLY A 36 3.95 -19.09 10.54
C GLY A 36 5.26 -19.56 9.92
N TRP A 37 5.61 -19.00 8.76
CA TRP A 37 6.86 -19.30 8.04
C TRP A 37 7.96 -18.33 8.46
N LEU A 38 9.15 -18.86 8.74
CA LEU A 38 10.30 -18.04 9.13
C LEU A 38 11.13 -17.68 7.91
N TYR A 39 11.04 -16.43 7.50
CA TYR A 39 11.74 -15.88 6.35
C TYR A 39 12.93 -15.03 6.81
N VAL A 40 14.10 -15.21 6.20
CA VAL A 40 15.23 -14.28 6.37
C VAL A 40 15.28 -13.40 5.13
N GLY A 41 15.01 -12.11 5.32
CA GLY A 41 15.02 -11.13 4.24
C GLY A 41 16.44 -10.81 3.76
N GLU A 42 16.51 -10.13 2.61
CA GLU A 42 17.78 -9.64 2.05
C GLU A 42 18.48 -8.62 2.96
N ASP A 43 17.72 -7.97 3.84
CA ASP A 43 18.19 -7.07 4.88
C ASP A 43 18.73 -7.79 6.13
N ASN A 44 18.86 -9.12 6.07
CA ASN A 44 19.29 -10.00 7.16
C ASN A 44 18.36 -9.99 8.39
N ARG A 45 17.13 -9.48 8.27
CA ARG A 45 16.13 -9.59 9.33
C ARG A 45 15.34 -10.87 9.19
N THR A 46 14.91 -11.43 10.32
CA THR A 46 14.02 -12.60 10.34
C THR A 46 12.58 -12.15 10.54
N TYR A 47 11.71 -12.53 9.60
CA TYR A 47 10.30 -12.23 9.59
C TYR A 47 9.47 -13.48 9.86
N LEU A 48 8.33 -13.30 10.52
CA LEU A 48 7.35 -14.35 10.72
C LEU A 48 6.14 -14.14 9.81
N MET A 49 6.18 -14.76 8.64
CA MET A 49 5.21 -14.61 7.56
C MET A 49 3.96 -15.45 7.81
N ARG A 50 2.78 -14.88 7.51
CA ARG A 50 1.47 -15.54 7.55
C ARG A 50 0.60 -15.06 6.41
N VAL A 51 -0.26 -15.94 5.89
CA VAL A 51 -1.32 -15.52 4.97
C VAL A 51 -2.33 -14.65 5.73
N VAL A 52 -2.60 -13.45 5.23
CA VAL A 52 -3.52 -12.48 5.84
C VAL A 52 -4.82 -12.33 5.06
N GLN A 53 -4.83 -12.68 3.78
CA GLN A 53 -6.03 -12.72 2.95
C GLN A 53 -5.80 -13.67 1.76
N GLN A 54 -6.85 -14.36 1.33
CA GLN A 54 -6.89 -15.15 0.11
C GLN A 54 -8.24 -15.00 -0.59
N ALA A 55 -8.25 -15.22 -1.90
CA ALA A 55 -9.44 -15.25 -2.73
C ALA A 55 -9.25 -16.27 -3.87
N ARG A 56 -10.26 -17.09 -4.12
CA ARG A 56 -10.29 -18.03 -5.24
C ARG A 56 -11.37 -17.64 -6.24
N LEU A 57 -11.02 -17.61 -7.52
CA LEU A 57 -11.95 -17.43 -8.62
C LEU A 57 -12.12 -18.78 -9.34
N GLN A 58 -13.34 -19.30 -9.40
CA GLN A 58 -13.63 -20.63 -9.94
C GLN A 58 -14.00 -20.64 -11.44
N ASP A 59 -14.13 -19.45 -12.02
CA ASP A 59 -14.66 -19.26 -13.37
C ASP A 59 -13.59 -18.93 -14.42
N GLY A 60 -12.31 -19.09 -14.08
CA GLY A 60 -11.21 -18.90 -15.01
C GLY A 60 -11.35 -19.79 -16.25
N ALA A 61 -10.88 -19.31 -17.39
CA ALA A 61 -11.04 -20.01 -18.67
C ALA A 61 -10.41 -21.42 -18.64
N ASP A 62 -9.27 -21.55 -17.98
CA ASP A 62 -8.49 -22.80 -17.87
C ASP A 62 -8.66 -23.53 -16.52
N GLY A 63 -9.38 -22.97 -15.56
CA GLY A 63 -9.55 -23.53 -14.22
C GLY A 63 -9.64 -22.49 -13.12
N ASP A 64 -9.48 -22.95 -11.88
CA ASP A 64 -9.45 -22.10 -10.69
C ASP A 64 -8.23 -21.17 -10.70
N GLU A 65 -8.40 -19.95 -10.21
CA GLU A 65 -7.34 -19.00 -9.95
C GLU A 65 -7.31 -18.66 -8.45
N LEU A 66 -6.11 -18.60 -7.86
CA LEU A 66 -5.91 -18.31 -6.44
C LEU A 66 -5.04 -17.08 -6.26
N TYR A 67 -5.56 -16.13 -5.49
CA TYR A 67 -4.90 -14.89 -5.11
C TYR A 67 -4.71 -14.91 -3.60
N PHE A 68 -3.52 -14.62 -3.11
CA PHE A 68 -3.32 -14.44 -1.67
C PHE A 68 -2.17 -13.49 -1.36
N ILE A 69 -2.21 -12.96 -0.15
CA ILE A 69 -1.19 -12.08 0.41
C ILE A 69 -0.69 -12.68 1.71
N ALA A 70 0.63 -12.70 1.86
CA ALA A 70 1.29 -13.02 3.10
C ALA A 70 1.95 -11.76 3.68
N SER A 71 2.06 -11.69 4.99
CA SER A 71 2.62 -10.55 5.70
C SER A 71 3.32 -11.01 6.97
N GLY A 72 4.38 -10.32 7.34
CA GLY A 72 5.17 -10.63 8.54
C GLY A 72 5.83 -9.39 9.11
N ALA A 73 5.99 -9.40 10.42
CA ALA A 73 6.80 -8.42 11.14
C ALA A 73 8.18 -9.02 11.42
N SER A 74 9.18 -8.14 11.55
CA SER A 74 10.48 -8.51 12.09
C SER A 74 10.31 -9.17 13.46
N THR A 75 11.13 -10.19 13.71
CA THR A 75 11.19 -10.89 15.00
C THR A 75 12.32 -10.37 15.88
N THR A 76 13.09 -9.40 15.39
CA THR A 76 14.12 -8.69 16.13
C THR A 76 13.45 -7.74 17.12
N GLU A 77 13.88 -7.77 18.38
CA GLU A 77 13.32 -6.90 19.42
C GLU A 77 13.60 -5.42 19.11
N GLY A 78 12.58 -4.57 19.22
CA GLY A 78 12.66 -3.13 18.95
C GLY A 78 12.70 -2.73 17.46
N ASP A 79 12.56 -3.69 16.55
CA ASP A 79 12.57 -3.44 15.10
C ASP A 79 11.14 -3.52 14.54
N GLU A 80 10.55 -2.36 14.32
CA GLU A 80 9.20 -2.23 13.77
C GLU A 80 9.25 -2.15 12.25
N VAL A 81 9.58 -3.26 11.60
CA VAL A 81 9.58 -3.37 10.13
C VAL A 81 8.63 -4.47 9.70
N GLY A 82 7.77 -4.13 8.74
CA GLY A 82 6.86 -5.07 8.11
C GLY A 82 7.27 -5.41 6.68
N LEU A 83 7.01 -6.65 6.28
CA LEU A 83 7.04 -7.10 4.90
C LEU A 83 5.71 -7.71 4.53
N TYR A 84 5.37 -7.65 3.25
CA TYR A 84 4.30 -8.44 2.66
C TYR A 84 4.70 -9.00 1.30
N GLY A 85 4.10 -10.10 0.91
CA GLY A 85 4.25 -10.70 -0.41
C GLY A 85 2.90 -11.02 -1.01
N VAL A 86 2.78 -10.87 -2.32
CA VAL A 86 1.55 -11.07 -3.09
C VAL A 86 1.74 -12.19 -4.10
N PHE A 87 0.74 -13.06 -4.20
CA PHE A 87 0.83 -14.32 -4.92
C PHE A 87 -0.41 -14.54 -5.75
N TYR A 88 -0.19 -14.90 -7.02
CA TYR A 88 -1.21 -15.31 -7.96
C TYR A 88 -0.83 -16.68 -8.52
N VAL A 89 -1.69 -17.67 -8.30
CA VAL A 89 -1.52 -19.03 -8.79
C VAL A 89 -2.65 -19.33 -9.77
N ARG A 90 -2.28 -19.83 -10.94
CA ARG A 90 -3.22 -20.18 -12.02
C ARG A 90 -2.77 -21.44 -12.76
N PRO A 91 -3.65 -22.07 -13.57
CA PRO A 91 -3.23 -23.09 -14.51
C PRO A 91 -2.12 -22.58 -15.44
N ASN A 92 -1.12 -23.42 -15.69
CA ASN A 92 -0.05 -23.08 -16.62
C ASN A 92 -0.57 -23.11 -18.09
N ALA A 93 0.18 -22.48 -19.01
CA ALA A 93 -0.22 -22.42 -20.42
C ALA A 93 -0.31 -23.80 -21.09
N ALA A 94 0.47 -24.78 -20.62
CA ALA A 94 0.44 -26.15 -21.10
C ALA A 94 -0.83 -26.91 -20.67
N GLY A 95 -1.49 -26.48 -19.59
CA GLY A 95 -2.69 -27.11 -19.05
C GLY A 95 -2.45 -28.38 -18.26
N ASP A 96 -1.23 -28.65 -17.82
CA ASP A 96 -0.84 -29.87 -17.11
C ASP A 96 -0.41 -29.60 -15.65
N GLY A 97 -0.52 -28.35 -15.19
CA GLY A 97 -0.16 -27.97 -13.83
C GLY A 97 -0.47 -26.52 -13.50
N LEU A 98 0.13 -26.02 -12.42
CA LEU A 98 -0.03 -24.65 -11.93
C LEU A 98 1.24 -23.83 -12.20
N SER A 99 1.07 -22.53 -12.35
CA SER A 99 2.14 -21.53 -12.38
C SER A 99 1.89 -20.46 -11.31
N GLU A 100 2.96 -20.04 -10.65
CA GLU A 100 2.98 -18.94 -9.69
C GLU A 100 3.51 -17.67 -10.36
N ILE A 101 2.83 -16.55 -10.11
CA ILE A 101 3.30 -15.19 -10.36
C ILE A 101 3.27 -14.48 -9.01
N SER A 102 4.41 -14.01 -8.53
CA SER A 102 4.51 -13.45 -7.20
C SER A 102 5.51 -12.31 -7.10
N ASN A 103 5.35 -11.53 -6.05
CA ASN A 103 6.38 -10.67 -5.50
C ASN A 103 6.42 -10.94 -3.99
N PRO A 104 7.33 -11.81 -3.52
CA PRO A 104 7.25 -12.38 -2.17
C PRO A 104 7.76 -11.45 -1.07
N ALA A 105 8.44 -10.34 -1.39
CA ALA A 105 9.02 -9.47 -0.37
C ALA A 105 8.94 -8.00 -0.79
N ILE A 106 7.90 -7.33 -0.30
CA ILE A 106 7.65 -5.89 -0.48
C ILE A 106 7.63 -5.23 0.91
N HIS A 107 8.29 -4.08 1.03
CA HIS A 107 8.30 -3.29 2.25
C HIS A 107 6.91 -2.78 2.61
N ALA A 108 6.42 -3.12 3.81
CA ALA A 108 5.11 -2.69 4.31
C ALA A 108 5.17 -1.36 5.08
N GLY A 109 6.38 -0.88 5.39
CA GLY A 109 6.60 0.22 6.32
C GLY A 109 6.90 -0.28 7.73
N THR A 110 6.40 0.44 8.74
CA THR A 110 6.73 0.19 10.15
C THR A 110 5.92 -0.92 10.81
N ARG A 111 5.01 -1.59 10.07
CA ARG A 111 4.24 -2.72 10.61
C ARG A 111 3.85 -3.69 9.52
N ALA A 112 3.63 -4.94 9.93
CA ALA A 112 3.04 -5.95 9.05
C ALA A 112 1.63 -5.53 8.60
N VAL A 113 1.35 -5.73 7.31
CA VAL A 113 0.01 -5.63 6.71
C VAL A 113 -0.94 -6.57 7.45
N GLN A 114 -2.10 -6.08 7.86
CA GLN A 114 -3.17 -6.86 8.49
C GLN A 114 -4.29 -7.19 7.49
N PRO A 115 -5.18 -8.16 7.78
CA PRO A 115 -6.28 -8.50 6.88
C PRO A 115 -7.15 -7.29 6.46
N GLU A 116 -7.41 -6.36 7.38
CA GLU A 116 -8.19 -5.14 7.16
C GLU A 116 -7.47 -4.08 6.30
N ASP A 117 -6.15 -4.21 6.13
CA ASP A 117 -5.34 -3.34 5.27
C ASP A 117 -5.43 -3.75 3.80
N VAL A 118 -6.05 -4.89 3.49
CA VAL A 118 -6.07 -5.47 2.15
C VAL A 118 -7.51 -5.52 1.62
N ARG A 119 -7.69 -5.01 0.41
CA ARG A 119 -8.93 -5.18 -0.36
C ARG A 119 -8.62 -5.91 -1.64
N PHE A 120 -9.36 -6.97 -1.92
CA PHE A 120 -9.30 -7.69 -3.18
C PHE A 120 -10.49 -7.27 -4.03
N GLU A 121 -10.24 -6.78 -5.24
CA GLU A 121 -11.28 -6.17 -6.07
C GLU A 121 -11.01 -6.39 -7.56
N ALA A 122 -12.11 -6.50 -8.32
CA ALA A 122 -12.06 -6.53 -9.77
C ALA A 122 -11.71 -5.13 -10.29
N LEU A 123 -10.67 -5.05 -11.10
CA LEU A 123 -10.22 -3.83 -11.77
C LEU A 123 -10.79 -3.76 -13.19
N SER A 124 -10.93 -4.89 -13.87
CA SER A 124 -11.62 -5.03 -15.16
C SER A 124 -12.38 -6.37 -15.20
N GLU A 125 -13.05 -6.68 -16.30
CA GLU A 125 -13.76 -7.97 -16.47
C GLU A 125 -12.82 -9.18 -16.33
N ASN A 126 -11.53 -9.02 -16.63
CA ASN A 126 -10.54 -10.10 -16.63
C ASN A 126 -9.32 -9.81 -15.74
N LEU A 127 -9.35 -8.75 -14.92
CA LEU A 127 -8.24 -8.40 -14.05
C LEU A 127 -8.75 -8.16 -12.64
N TRP A 128 -8.20 -8.93 -11.71
CA TRP A 128 -8.38 -8.75 -10.27
C TRP A 128 -7.04 -8.33 -9.66
N GLY A 129 -7.12 -7.57 -8.58
CA GLY A 129 -5.94 -7.06 -7.90
C GLY A 129 -6.18 -6.80 -6.42
N TRP A 130 -5.11 -6.38 -5.78
CA TRP A 130 -5.12 -5.98 -4.38
C TRP A 130 -4.95 -4.47 -4.26
N VAL A 131 -5.63 -3.87 -3.30
CA VAL A 131 -5.28 -2.58 -2.74
C VAL A 131 -4.78 -2.82 -1.33
N VAL A 132 -3.48 -2.64 -1.13
CA VAL A 132 -2.79 -2.89 0.14
C VAL A 132 -2.46 -1.57 0.82
N LYS A 133 -2.79 -1.42 2.10
CA LYS A 133 -2.36 -0.27 2.89
C LYS A 133 -1.00 -0.55 3.53
N THR A 134 -0.02 0.29 3.20
CA THR A 134 1.30 0.34 3.82
C THR A 134 1.41 1.59 4.70
N ARG A 135 2.21 1.54 5.77
CA ARG A 135 2.31 2.65 6.73
C ARG A 135 3.77 2.93 7.08
N ASP A 136 4.22 4.13 6.78
CA ASP A 136 5.47 4.66 7.30
C ASP A 136 5.19 5.57 8.51
N GLY A 137 6.14 5.64 9.44
CA GLY A 137 5.99 6.40 10.68
C GLY A 137 5.21 5.61 11.74
N GLU A 138 5.97 5.17 12.74
CA GLU A 138 5.51 4.37 13.87
C GLU A 138 4.56 5.18 14.76
N ASN A 139 5.07 6.25 15.37
CA ASN A 139 4.32 7.10 16.28
C ASN A 139 4.05 8.48 15.66
N PRO A 140 2.77 8.83 15.37
CA PRO A 140 2.43 10.14 14.83
C PRO A 140 2.76 11.31 15.78
N ALA A 141 3.07 11.03 17.06
CA ALA A 141 3.54 12.04 17.99
C ALA A 141 5.00 12.44 17.79
N ASP A 142 5.85 11.51 17.36
CA ASP A 142 7.28 11.77 17.19
C ASP A 142 7.60 12.20 15.76
N VAL A 143 6.97 11.56 14.78
CA VAL A 143 7.17 11.81 13.35
C VAL A 143 5.84 11.81 12.60
N ARG A 144 5.78 12.47 11.44
CA ARG A 144 4.61 12.40 10.57
C ARG A 144 4.42 10.96 10.07
N ALA A 145 3.31 10.32 10.43
CA ALA A 145 2.94 9.00 9.95
C ALA A 145 2.15 9.10 8.64
N VAL A 146 2.49 8.30 7.65
CA VAL A 146 1.88 8.30 6.32
C VAL A 146 1.42 6.89 5.97
N THR A 147 0.16 6.74 5.59
CA THR A 147 -0.38 5.49 5.05
C THR A 147 -0.64 5.66 3.57
N ARG A 148 -0.25 4.69 2.76
CA ARG A 148 -0.47 4.66 1.31
C ARG A 148 -1.30 3.46 0.90
N ASN A 149 -2.11 3.62 -0.14
CA ASN A 149 -2.73 2.53 -0.87
C ASN A 149 -1.79 2.15 -2.02
N VAL A 150 -1.41 0.88 -2.10
CA VAL A 150 -0.63 0.30 -3.18
C VAL A 150 -1.53 -0.65 -3.95
N VAL A 151 -1.80 -0.32 -5.22
CA VAL A 151 -2.64 -1.13 -6.11
C VAL A 151 -1.74 -2.09 -6.88
N LEU A 152 -1.98 -3.39 -6.75
CA LEU A 152 -1.16 -4.46 -7.31
C LEU A 152 -2.03 -5.39 -8.14
N ALA A 153 -1.51 -5.84 -9.29
CA ALA A 153 -2.17 -6.89 -10.07
C ALA A 153 -1.16 -7.71 -10.88
N PRO A 154 -1.49 -8.96 -11.26
CA PRO A 154 -0.66 -9.73 -12.19
C PRO A 154 -0.55 -9.04 -13.56
N HIS A 155 0.66 -9.02 -14.12
CA HIS A 155 0.93 -8.54 -15.48
C HIS A 155 2.02 -9.40 -16.13
N GLY A 156 1.63 -10.23 -17.09
CA GLY A 156 2.56 -11.19 -17.69
C GLY A 156 2.98 -12.26 -16.69
N ASP A 157 4.26 -12.27 -16.34
CA ASP A 157 4.94 -13.18 -15.41
C ASP A 157 5.36 -12.51 -14.09
N GLN A 158 4.93 -11.26 -13.84
CA GLN A 158 5.25 -10.50 -12.64
C GLN A 158 3.99 -9.90 -12.00
N ILE A 159 4.13 -9.43 -10.75
CA ILE A 159 3.13 -8.57 -10.11
C ILE A 159 3.52 -7.11 -10.35
N ALA A 160 2.63 -6.35 -11.02
CA ALA A 160 2.84 -4.94 -11.29
C ALA A 160 2.23 -4.06 -10.20
N THR A 161 2.94 -2.99 -9.82
CA THR A 161 2.36 -1.88 -9.05
C THR A 161 1.66 -0.93 -10.02
N LEU A 162 0.34 -0.92 -9.99
CA LEU A 162 -0.47 -0.10 -10.88
C LEU A 162 -0.61 1.33 -10.35
N ALA A 163 -0.64 1.53 -9.05
CA ALA A 163 -0.73 2.86 -8.44
C ALA A 163 -0.21 2.84 -7.02
N GLU A 164 0.30 3.99 -6.57
CA GLU A 164 0.56 4.26 -5.17
C GLU A 164 0.05 5.66 -4.85
N PHE A 165 -0.81 5.78 -3.85
CA PHE A 165 -1.37 7.07 -3.45
C PHE A 165 -1.72 7.12 -1.97
N LEU A 166 -1.75 8.31 -1.38
CA LEU A 166 -2.05 8.52 0.03
C LEU A 166 -3.41 7.92 0.43
N ALA A 167 -3.44 7.35 1.62
CA ALA A 167 -4.63 6.88 2.34
C ALA A 167 -4.86 7.72 3.59
N ALA A 168 -3.78 8.07 4.29
CA ALA A 168 -3.81 8.91 5.47
C ALA A 168 -2.45 9.58 5.68
N ALA A 169 -2.49 10.74 6.35
CA ALA A 169 -1.32 11.37 6.91
C ALA A 169 -1.67 11.98 8.26
N GLU A 170 -0.80 11.75 9.24
CA GLU A 170 -1.04 12.02 10.65
C GLU A 170 0.18 12.65 11.29
N HIS A 171 -0.05 13.70 12.05
CA HIS A 171 0.92 14.19 13.02
C HIS A 171 0.16 14.73 14.21
N THR A 172 0.48 14.25 15.41
CA THR A 172 -0.21 14.60 16.65
C THR A 172 0.83 14.88 17.72
N PRO A 173 1.38 16.12 17.77
CA PRO A 173 2.42 16.48 18.72
C PRO A 173 2.10 16.02 20.15
N PRO A 174 3.11 15.62 20.94
CA PRO A 174 2.90 14.98 22.25
C PRO A 174 2.22 15.92 23.27
N ASP A 175 2.37 17.23 23.10
CA ASP A 175 1.72 18.28 23.88
C ASP A 175 0.27 18.57 23.43
N GLY A 176 -0.17 17.94 22.33
CA GLY A 176 -1.52 18.05 21.79
C GLY A 176 -1.68 19.18 20.77
N CYS A 177 -2.82 19.16 20.07
CA CYS A 177 -3.06 20.09 18.96
C CYS A 177 -3.22 21.55 19.37
N ALA A 178 -3.74 21.81 20.57
CA ALA A 178 -3.93 23.18 21.07
C ALA A 178 -2.58 23.84 21.35
N GLU A 179 -1.70 23.14 22.05
CA GLU A 179 -0.35 23.63 22.37
C GLU A 179 0.53 23.76 21.13
N ALA A 180 0.42 22.81 20.19
CA ALA A 180 1.07 22.92 18.90
C ALA A 180 0.60 24.16 18.11
N GLN A 181 -0.70 24.46 18.13
CA GLN A 181 -1.23 25.68 17.52
C GLN A 181 -0.73 26.93 18.25
N ALA A 182 -0.74 26.94 19.58
CA ALA A 182 -0.24 28.08 20.36
C ALA A 182 1.25 28.35 20.12
N ARG A 183 2.07 27.30 19.96
CA ARG A 183 3.49 27.42 19.59
C ARG A 183 3.63 28.05 18.20
N TYR A 184 2.82 27.65 17.25
CA TYR A 184 2.80 28.24 15.90
C TYR A 184 2.36 29.70 15.92
N ASP A 185 1.33 30.05 16.69
CA ASP A 185 0.86 31.43 16.80
C ASP A 185 1.93 32.35 17.40
N ARG A 186 2.71 31.86 18.39
CA ARG A 186 3.88 32.58 18.92
C ARG A 186 4.96 32.75 17.86
N TYR A 187 5.32 31.69 17.14
CA TYR A 187 6.29 31.74 16.04
C TYR A 187 5.88 32.78 14.98
N GLN A 188 4.62 32.80 14.57
CA GLN A 188 4.12 33.78 13.60
C GLN A 188 4.18 35.22 14.13
N ALA A 189 3.86 35.43 15.41
CA ALA A 189 3.99 36.74 16.04
C ALA A 189 5.46 37.21 16.10
N GLU A 190 6.39 36.32 16.42
CA GLU A 190 7.83 36.58 16.43
C GLU A 190 8.35 36.91 15.01
N GLN A 191 7.97 36.13 14.00
CA GLN A 191 8.35 36.39 12.61
C GLN A 191 7.79 37.73 12.10
N THR A 192 6.54 38.04 12.44
CA THR A 192 5.93 39.33 12.07
C THR A 192 6.64 40.49 12.76
N ALA A 193 6.99 40.35 14.04
CA ALA A 193 7.72 41.37 14.79
C ALA A 193 9.15 41.55 14.25
N ALA A 194 9.84 40.47 13.90
CA ALA A 194 11.16 40.50 13.29
C ALA A 194 11.13 41.19 11.93
N ALA A 195 10.16 40.85 11.06
CA ALA A 195 9.97 41.50 9.77
C ALA A 195 9.69 43.01 9.91
N ALA A 196 8.93 43.43 10.93
CA ALA A 196 8.66 44.83 11.22
C ALA A 196 9.87 45.59 11.79
N ALA A 197 10.79 44.91 12.49
CA ALA A 197 12.03 45.51 13.01
C ALA A 197 13.15 45.58 11.94
N ALA A 198 13.10 44.71 10.94
CA ALA A 198 14.09 44.64 9.85
C ALA A 198 13.94 45.77 8.81
N THR A 199 12.88 46.58 8.84
CA THR A 199 12.68 47.69 7.88
C THR A 199 13.64 48.87 8.06
N ASP A 200 14.53 48.85 9.08
CA ASP A 200 15.49 49.93 9.39
C ASP A 200 16.98 49.51 9.35
N ALA A 201 17.32 48.29 8.88
CA ALA A 201 18.71 47.82 8.83
C ALA A 201 19.09 47.18 7.48
N ASP A 202 20.04 47.81 6.78
CA ASP A 202 20.81 47.31 5.63
C ASP A 202 21.78 46.20 6.08
N ASP A 203 21.28 45.05 6.55
CA ASP A 203 22.12 43.86 6.79
C ASP A 203 21.51 42.60 6.13
N PRO A 204 22.08 42.12 5.00
CA PRO A 204 21.50 41.03 4.21
C PRO A 204 21.79 39.62 4.75
N HIS A 205 22.35 39.45 5.96
CA HIS A 205 22.74 38.11 6.43
C HIS A 205 22.49 37.85 7.91
N THR A 206 21.23 37.61 8.28
CA THR A 206 20.89 36.60 9.31
C THR A 206 19.41 36.22 9.16
N GLU A 207 19.07 35.39 8.16
CA GLU A 207 17.88 34.55 8.31
C GLU A 207 18.23 33.51 9.37
N ALA A 208 17.82 33.76 10.61
CA ALA A 208 17.79 32.69 11.58
C ALA A 208 16.84 31.63 11.01
N GLU A 209 17.38 30.45 10.66
CA GLU A 209 16.62 29.27 10.26
C GLU A 209 15.78 28.79 11.46
N TYR A 210 14.74 29.53 11.81
CA TYR A 210 13.72 29.05 12.72
C TYR A 210 12.83 28.09 11.93
N GLU A 211 13.01 26.81 12.20
CA GLU A 211 12.18 25.75 11.65
C GLU A 211 10.71 25.99 12.09
N GLU A 212 9.78 26.12 11.13
CA GLU A 212 8.36 26.34 11.43
C GLU A 212 7.85 25.21 12.33
N PRO A 213 7.27 25.53 13.50
CA PRO A 213 6.82 24.49 14.42
C PRO A 213 5.69 23.67 13.79
N LEU A 214 5.88 22.34 13.78
CA LEU A 214 4.89 21.41 13.29
C LEU A 214 3.57 21.55 14.07
N ARG A 215 2.46 21.44 13.32
CA ARG A 215 1.08 21.49 13.79
C ARG A 215 0.38 20.17 13.57
N CYS A 216 -0.79 20.01 14.18
CA CYS A 216 -1.58 18.80 13.98
C CYS A 216 -2.00 18.60 12.53
N GLU A 217 -1.88 17.35 12.08
CA GLU A 217 -2.34 16.86 10.79
C GLU A 217 -3.17 15.60 11.00
N LYS A 218 -4.34 15.56 10.35
CA LYS A 218 -5.20 14.38 10.28
C LYS A 218 -5.90 14.36 8.94
N ARG A 219 -5.13 14.10 7.88
CA ARG A 219 -5.66 13.97 6.52
C ARG A 219 -6.06 12.53 6.23
N ARG A 220 -7.14 12.37 5.47
CA ARG A 220 -7.69 11.09 5.04
C ARG A 220 -8.07 11.16 3.57
N TRP A 221 -7.60 10.18 2.81
CA TRP A 221 -7.96 9.97 1.43
C TRP A 221 -8.79 8.69 1.34
N SER A 222 -10.05 8.86 0.95
CA SER A 222 -10.91 7.73 0.60
C SER A 222 -10.84 7.49 -0.90
N TYR A 223 -10.93 6.22 -1.31
CA TYR A 223 -11.02 5.89 -2.73
C TYR A 223 -12.27 5.04 -3.02
N ARG A 224 -12.72 5.13 -4.27
CA ARG A 224 -13.75 4.26 -4.84
C ARG A 224 -13.34 3.82 -6.24
N THR A 225 -13.37 2.52 -6.46
CA THR A 225 -13.24 1.87 -7.77
C THR A 225 -14.53 2.08 -8.55
N ALA A 226 -14.43 2.50 -9.81
CA ALA A 226 -15.61 2.61 -10.66
C ALA A 226 -16.23 1.22 -10.91
N THR A 227 -17.48 1.19 -11.38
CA THR A 227 -18.11 -0.07 -11.78
C THR A 227 -17.33 -0.67 -12.94
N VAL A 228 -16.96 -1.95 -12.83
CA VAL A 228 -16.27 -2.70 -13.89
C VAL A 228 -17.10 -2.70 -15.16
N SER A 229 -16.47 -2.29 -16.26
CA SER A 229 -17.06 -2.32 -17.61
C SER A 229 -15.95 -2.54 -18.64
N GLY A 230 -15.89 -3.73 -19.22
CA GLY A 230 -14.90 -4.11 -20.23
C GLY A 230 -13.54 -4.57 -19.68
N ASN A 231 -12.60 -4.72 -20.61
CA ASN A 231 -11.32 -5.39 -20.36
C ASN A 231 -10.20 -4.48 -19.85
N VAL A 232 -10.42 -3.16 -19.82
CA VAL A 232 -9.43 -2.18 -19.34
C VAL A 232 -9.73 -1.87 -17.87
N PRO A 233 -8.71 -1.78 -17.00
CA PRO A 233 -8.90 -1.36 -15.62
C PRO A 233 -9.69 -0.05 -15.51
N VAL A 234 -10.75 -0.10 -14.71
CA VAL A 234 -11.64 1.04 -14.49
C VAL A 234 -10.99 2.09 -13.61
N PRO A 235 -11.38 3.38 -13.73
CA PRO A 235 -10.74 4.44 -12.98
C PRO A 235 -11.06 4.38 -11.48
N PHE A 236 -10.14 4.91 -10.69
CA PHE A 236 -10.37 5.22 -9.27
C PHE A 236 -10.82 6.66 -9.09
N THR A 237 -11.70 6.91 -8.13
CA THR A 237 -12.00 8.24 -7.61
C THR A 237 -11.43 8.35 -6.20
N VAL A 238 -10.47 9.25 -5.99
CA VAL A 238 -9.85 9.53 -4.68
C VAL A 238 -10.38 10.87 -4.18
N SER A 239 -10.67 11.00 -2.90
CA SER A 239 -11.14 12.26 -2.29
C SER A 239 -10.46 12.49 -0.95
N VAL A 240 -10.03 13.73 -0.69
CA VAL A 240 -9.37 14.14 0.56
C VAL A 240 -10.35 14.77 1.53
N SER A 241 -10.11 14.55 2.81
CA SER A 241 -10.82 15.18 3.92
C SER A 241 -9.90 15.30 5.14
N GLY A 242 -10.37 16.03 6.17
CA GLY A 242 -9.70 16.16 7.44
C GLY A 242 -9.02 17.51 7.61
N SER A 243 -7.90 17.53 8.34
CA SER A 243 -7.17 18.75 8.66
C SER A 243 -5.68 18.65 8.35
N MET A 244 -5.09 19.77 7.97
CA MET A 244 -3.66 19.96 7.78
C MET A 244 -3.28 21.24 8.50
N ASN A 245 -2.21 21.18 9.29
CA ASN A 245 -1.70 22.35 9.99
C ASN A 245 -2.75 23.05 10.87
N GLY A 246 -3.58 22.25 11.56
CA GLY A 246 -4.68 22.75 12.40
C GLY A 246 -5.93 23.23 11.66
N SER A 247 -5.86 23.42 10.33
CA SER A 247 -6.97 23.92 9.51
C SER A 247 -7.64 22.81 8.71
N ALA A 248 -8.94 22.95 8.44
CA ALA A 248 -9.65 22.03 7.55
C ALA A 248 -9.05 22.08 6.13
N VAL A 249 -8.86 20.92 5.52
CA VAL A 249 -8.41 20.83 4.13
C VAL A 249 -9.59 21.09 3.19
N GLU A 250 -9.36 21.83 2.11
CA GLU A 250 -10.35 22.01 1.05
C GLU A 250 -10.71 20.65 0.43
N ALA A 251 -12.01 20.38 0.32
CA ALA A 251 -12.48 19.14 -0.28
C ALA A 251 -12.08 19.08 -1.77
N LYS A 252 -11.29 18.07 -2.13
CA LYS A 252 -10.85 17.84 -3.50
C LYS A 252 -10.97 16.36 -3.84
N SER A 253 -11.26 16.09 -5.11
CA SER A 253 -11.36 14.76 -5.67
C SER A 253 -10.55 14.64 -6.96
N TRP A 254 -9.95 13.46 -7.17
CA TRP A 254 -9.16 13.14 -8.35
C TRP A 254 -9.70 11.86 -8.97
N LYS A 255 -9.74 11.84 -10.30
CA LYS A 255 -10.06 10.64 -11.07
C LYS A 255 -8.77 10.08 -11.65
N LEU A 256 -8.34 8.93 -11.15
CA LEU A 256 -7.13 8.25 -11.62
C LEU A 256 -7.50 7.37 -12.80
N MET A 257 -7.03 7.75 -13.99
CA MET A 257 -7.28 7.00 -15.23
C MET A 257 -6.15 6.00 -15.44
N PHE A 258 -6.49 4.76 -15.78
CA PHE A 258 -5.52 3.75 -16.17
C PHE A 258 -4.92 4.09 -17.54
N ASP A 259 -3.59 4.09 -17.63
CA ASP A 259 -2.84 4.20 -18.88
C ASP A 259 -2.34 2.82 -19.29
N THR A 260 -2.85 2.32 -20.40
CA THR A 260 -2.50 1.01 -20.94
C THR A 260 -1.07 0.94 -21.48
N LYS A 261 -0.43 2.08 -21.77
CA LYS A 261 0.95 2.11 -22.27
C LYS A 261 1.96 1.89 -21.16
N SER A 262 1.79 2.59 -20.04
CA SER A 262 2.62 2.41 -18.84
C SER A 262 2.16 1.25 -17.95
N TYR A 263 0.96 0.71 -18.21
CA TYR A 263 0.30 -0.30 -17.38
C TYR A 263 0.15 0.17 -15.91
N SER A 264 -0.22 1.44 -15.74
CA SER A 264 -0.35 2.09 -14.43
C SER A 264 -1.45 3.14 -14.43
N TYR A 265 -1.91 3.56 -13.25
CA TYR A 265 -2.80 4.70 -13.10
C TYR A 265 -2.02 6.00 -13.09
N ASN A 266 -2.58 7.01 -13.74
CA ASN A 266 -2.06 8.37 -13.67
C ASN A 266 -2.33 8.97 -12.29
N VAL A 267 -1.35 8.90 -11.40
CA VAL A 267 -1.42 9.48 -10.05
C VAL A 267 -0.82 10.90 -10.06
N PRO A 268 -1.63 11.94 -9.75
CA PRO A 268 -1.12 13.31 -9.56
C PRO A 268 -0.14 13.39 -8.39
N ASP A 269 0.84 14.29 -8.47
CA ASP A 269 1.89 14.41 -7.44
C ASP A 269 1.34 14.75 -6.05
N GLU A 270 0.23 15.48 -5.97
CA GLU A 270 -0.48 15.79 -4.72
C GLU A 270 -0.98 14.54 -3.95
N LEU A 271 -1.08 13.40 -4.63
CA LEU A 271 -1.48 12.13 -4.02
C LEU A 271 -0.28 11.24 -3.69
N LYS A 272 0.95 11.65 -4.02
CA LYS A 272 2.17 10.87 -3.76
C LYS A 272 2.85 11.24 -2.42
N TYR A 273 2.65 12.47 -1.92
CA TYR A 273 3.42 13.08 -0.81
C TYR A 273 2.59 13.73 0.30
#